data_AF-A0A258V2K7-F1
#
_entry.id   AF-A0A258V2K7-F1
#
_cell.length_a   1.000
_cell.length_b   1.000
_cell.length_c   1.000
_cell.angle_alpha   90.00
_cell.angle_beta   90.00
_cell.angle_gamma   90.00
#
_symmetry.space_group_name_H-M   'P 1'
#
loop_
_entity.id
_entity.type
_entity.pdbx_description
1 polymer ?
#
loop_
_entity_poly.entity_id
_entity_poly.type
_entity_poly.pdbx_seq_one_letter_code
_entity_poly.pdbx_strand_id
1 'polypeptide(L)'
;MRRLALLAAPALAMLALPGAALAHPKLVSSTPAANTAVAKPTKLTLTFSEDLVAPLSGIELVMTSMPGMANHAPMPIKGFKSEVKGKVLTVTLPRALPAGTYDLTWHAVAGDQHRIEGKYSFTAR
;
A
#
# COMPACT_ATOMS: atom_id res chain seq x y z
N MET A 1 -35.54 -9.37 -64.39
CA MET A 1 -34.95 -10.22 -63.34
C MET A 1 -33.43 -10.21 -63.46
N ARG A 2 -32.70 -9.59 -62.52
CA ARG A 2 -31.25 -9.81 -62.35
C ARG A 2 -30.83 -9.43 -60.93
N ARG A 3 -30.99 -10.43 -60.07
CA ARG A 3 -30.36 -10.76 -58.78
C ARG A 3 -29.52 -9.66 -58.11
N LEU A 4 -30.12 -9.04 -57.09
CA LEU A 4 -29.40 -8.52 -55.93
C LEU A 4 -28.73 -9.71 -55.21
N ALA A 5 -27.41 -9.64 -55.03
CA ALA A 5 -26.71 -10.47 -54.07
C ALA A 5 -25.63 -9.62 -53.41
N LEU A 6 -26.06 -8.75 -52.50
CA LEU A 6 -25.16 -8.09 -51.56
C LEU A 6 -24.77 -9.13 -50.51
N LEU A 7 -23.57 -9.70 -50.64
CA LEU A 7 -22.96 -10.56 -49.62
C LEU A 7 -22.57 -9.69 -48.43
N ALA A 8 -23.48 -9.57 -47.45
CA ALA A 8 -23.18 -8.96 -46.17
C ALA A 8 -22.29 -9.93 -45.37
N ALA A 9 -21.00 -9.62 -45.27
CA ALA A 9 -20.10 -10.29 -44.35
C ALA A 9 -20.46 -9.90 -42.90
N PRO A 10 -20.70 -10.83 -41.98
CA PRO A 10 -20.85 -10.47 -40.57
C PRO A 10 -19.46 -10.09 -40.04
N ALA A 11 -19.23 -8.79 -39.84
CA ALA A 11 -18.09 -8.31 -39.08
C ALA A 11 -18.27 -8.76 -37.63
N LEU A 12 -17.55 -9.80 -37.23
CA LEU A 12 -17.51 -10.29 -35.86
C LEU A 12 -16.75 -9.26 -35.00
N ALA A 13 -17.49 -8.28 -34.46
CA ALA A 13 -16.93 -7.32 -33.51
C ALA A 13 -16.54 -8.08 -32.24
N MET A 14 -15.24 -8.29 -32.02
CA MET A 14 -14.73 -8.76 -30.74
C MET A 14 -15.04 -7.69 -29.69
N LEU A 15 -16.10 -7.92 -28.91
CA LEU A 15 -16.39 -7.16 -27.70
C LEU A 15 -15.27 -7.42 -26.70
N ALA A 16 -14.26 -6.55 -26.70
CA ALA A 16 -13.33 -6.46 -25.59
C ALA A 16 -14.13 -6.01 -24.36
N LEU A 17 -14.48 -6.96 -23.49
CA LEU A 17 -15.06 -6.65 -22.18
C LEU A 17 -14.01 -5.85 -21.41
N PRO A 18 -14.30 -4.64 -20.92
CA PRO A 18 -13.38 -3.92 -20.06
C PRO A 18 -13.15 -4.78 -18.82
N GLY A 19 -11.92 -5.26 -18.63
CA GLY A 19 -11.52 -5.86 -17.37
C GLY A 19 -11.77 -4.84 -16.26
N ALA A 20 -12.29 -5.29 -15.12
CA ALA A 20 -12.53 -4.42 -13.97
C ALA A 20 -11.22 -3.75 -13.57
N ALA A 21 -11.06 -2.46 -13.90
CA ALA A 21 -9.95 -1.66 -13.40
C ALA A 21 -10.16 -1.49 -11.90
N LEU A 22 -9.33 -2.16 -11.09
CA LEU A 22 -9.29 -1.93 -9.66
C LEU A 22 -8.75 -0.52 -9.44
N ALA A 23 -9.66 0.39 -9.09
CA ALA A 23 -9.36 1.79 -8.88
C ALA A 23 -8.72 2.05 -7.50
N HIS A 24 -9.19 1.33 -6.47
CA HIS A 24 -8.75 1.51 -5.09
C HIS A 24 -7.47 0.73 -4.76
N PRO A 25 -6.43 1.38 -4.20
CA PRO A 25 -5.22 0.70 -3.78
C PRO A 25 -5.50 -0.23 -2.58
N LYS A 26 -5.03 -1.48 -2.68
CA LYS A 26 -5.06 -2.45 -1.57
C LYS A 26 -3.63 -2.76 -1.13
N LEU A 27 -3.39 -2.86 0.18
CA LEU A 27 -2.13 -3.38 0.69
C LEU A 27 -2.03 -4.88 0.35
N VAL A 28 -1.05 -5.25 -0.45
CA VAL A 28 -0.78 -6.64 -0.89
C VAL A 28 0.20 -7.31 0.06
N SER A 29 1.25 -6.59 0.47
CA SER A 29 2.24 -7.11 1.41
C SER A 29 2.94 -5.97 2.15
N SER A 30 3.54 -6.32 3.29
CA SER A 30 4.37 -5.40 4.06
C SER A 30 5.61 -6.09 4.60
N THR A 31 6.68 -5.33 4.77
CA THR A 31 7.88 -5.72 5.50
C THR A 31 8.20 -4.59 6.49
N PRO A 32 8.12 -4.82 7.80
CA PRO A 32 7.70 -6.05 8.48
C PRO A 32 6.26 -6.46 8.14
N ALA A 33 6.00 -7.77 8.15
CA ALA A 33 4.65 -8.29 7.95
C ALA A 33 3.79 -8.05 9.20
N ALA A 34 2.48 -7.92 9.01
CA ALA A 34 1.54 -7.74 10.11
C ALA A 34 1.68 -8.86 11.16
N ASN A 35 1.67 -8.46 12.43
CA ASN A 35 1.77 -9.32 13.60
C ASN A 35 3.06 -10.16 13.68
N THR A 36 4.12 -9.74 12.99
CA THR A 36 5.44 -10.40 13.05
C THR A 36 6.42 -9.62 13.93
N ALA A 37 7.44 -10.34 14.41
CA ALA A 37 8.57 -9.75 15.10
C ALA A 37 9.81 -9.76 14.21
N VAL A 38 10.49 -8.62 14.12
CA VAL A 38 11.68 -8.45 13.28
C VAL A 38 12.81 -7.81 14.09
N ALA A 39 14.06 -8.11 13.72
CA ALA A 39 15.22 -7.52 14.37
C ALA A 39 15.44 -6.08 13.86
N LYS A 40 15.40 -5.11 14.78
CA LYS A 40 15.85 -3.71 14.61
C LYS A 40 15.72 -3.12 13.19
N PRO A 41 14.50 -2.99 12.62
CA PRO A 41 14.34 -2.51 11.26
C PRO A 41 14.79 -1.04 11.13
N THR A 42 15.49 -0.74 10.04
CA THR A 42 15.82 0.63 9.58
C THR A 42 15.02 1.03 8.33
N LYS A 43 14.30 0.08 7.73
CA LYS A 43 13.50 0.24 6.53
C LYS A 43 12.16 -0.49 6.70
N LEU A 44 11.07 0.17 6.30
CA LEU A 44 9.75 -0.44 6.15
C LEU A 44 9.33 -0.35 4.68
N THR A 45 8.56 -1.32 4.21
CA THR A 45 8.08 -1.35 2.83
C THR A 45 6.65 -1.86 2.80
N LEU A 46 5.78 -1.12 2.13
CA LEU A 46 4.38 -1.48 1.87
C LEU A 46 4.20 -1.58 0.35
N THR A 47 3.71 -2.72 -0.12
CA THR A 47 3.43 -2.97 -1.54
C THR A 47 1.93 -3.01 -1.75
N PHE A 48 1.46 -2.25 -2.73
CA PHE A 48 0.04 -2.08 -3.05
C PHE A 48 -0.33 -2.77 -4.37
N SER A 49 -1.63 -2.89 -4.62
CA SER A 49 -2.16 -3.44 -5.87
C SER A 49 -2.00 -2.47 -7.05
N GLU A 50 -2.06 -1.16 -6.79
CA GLU A 50 -2.02 -0.09 -7.78
C GLU A 50 -0.80 0.81 -7.62
N ASP A 51 -0.47 1.53 -8.70
CA ASP A 51 0.52 2.61 -8.62
C ASP A 51 -0.03 3.76 -7.78
N LEU A 52 0.82 4.27 -6.89
CA LEU A 52 0.45 5.27 -5.92
C LEU A 52 0.79 6.68 -6.40
N VAL A 53 -0.05 7.63 -6.05
CA VAL A 53 0.21 9.06 -6.18
C VAL A 53 1.07 9.51 -5.01
N ALA A 54 2.36 9.70 -5.25
CA ALA A 54 3.36 9.91 -4.21
C ALA A 54 3.05 11.06 -3.22
N PRO A 55 2.65 12.27 -3.66
CA PRO A 55 2.35 13.37 -2.73
C PRO A 55 1.12 13.14 -1.85
N LEU A 56 0.29 12.15 -2.17
CA LEU A 56 -0.99 11.88 -1.52
C LEU A 56 -0.99 10.56 -0.74
N SER A 57 0.16 9.90 -0.63
CA SER A 57 0.32 8.60 0.04
C SER A 57 1.40 8.67 1.11
N GLY A 58 1.20 7.97 2.22
CA GLY A 58 2.07 8.13 3.39
C GLY A 58 1.73 7.19 4.54
N ILE A 59 2.49 7.33 5.62
CA ILE A 59 2.30 6.53 6.84
C ILE A 59 2.42 7.39 8.11
N GLU A 60 1.84 6.88 9.18
CA GLU A 60 2.12 7.23 10.55
C GLU A 60 2.63 5.98 11.28
N LEU A 61 3.64 6.16 12.13
CA LEU A 61 4.24 5.08 12.91
C LEU A 61 4.28 5.47 14.38
N VAL A 62 3.73 4.62 15.23
CA VAL A 62 3.58 4.90 16.66
C VAL A 62 4.05 3.70 17.46
N MET A 63 4.93 3.92 18.44
CA MET A 63 5.26 2.90 19.43
C MET A 63 4.14 2.84 20.47
N THR A 64 3.68 1.62 20.78
CA THR A 64 2.59 1.35 21.72
C THR A 64 3.02 0.55 22.95
N SER A 65 4.20 -0.07 22.91
CA SER A 65 4.78 -0.77 24.06
C SER A 65 6.29 -0.88 23.89
N MET A 66 7.04 -0.88 25.00
CA MET A 66 8.47 -1.19 25.04
C MET A 66 8.84 -1.98 26.29
N PRO A 67 9.93 -2.78 26.27
CA PRO A 67 10.38 -3.52 27.44
C PRO A 67 10.57 -2.64 28.67
N GLY A 68 10.08 -3.10 29.82
CA GLY A 68 10.17 -2.37 31.10
C GLY A 68 9.15 -1.24 31.26
N MET A 69 8.34 -0.92 30.24
CA MET A 69 7.31 0.11 30.32
C MET A 69 6.07 -0.29 29.52
N ALA A 70 5.24 -1.15 30.10
CA ALA A 70 3.93 -1.49 29.52
C ALA A 70 2.98 -0.29 29.61
N ASN A 71 2.11 -0.12 28.61
CA ASN A 71 1.01 0.86 28.60
C ASN A 71 1.43 2.34 28.70
N HIS A 72 2.60 2.70 28.19
CA HIS A 72 2.93 4.13 28.01
C HIS A 72 1.97 4.79 27.01
N ALA A 73 1.81 6.11 27.09
CA ALA A 73 1.06 6.86 26.09
C ALA A 73 1.70 6.65 24.70
N PRO A 74 0.90 6.54 23.62
CA PRO A 74 1.44 6.28 22.29
C PRO A 74 2.54 7.28 21.91
N MET A 75 3.69 6.78 21.44
CA MET A 75 4.87 7.60 21.12
C MET A 75 5.09 7.65 19.60
N PRO A 76 4.78 8.77 18.93
CA PRO A 76 4.99 8.90 17.49
C PRO A 76 6.48 8.83 17.12
N ILE A 77 6.80 8.01 16.12
CA ILE A 77 8.11 7.96 15.50
C ILE A 77 8.15 9.04 14.42
N LYS A 78 9.12 9.95 14.49
CA LYS A 78 9.25 11.10 13.58
C LYS A 78 10.61 11.11 12.89
N GLY A 79 10.76 11.94 11.86
CA GLY A 79 12.03 12.19 11.18
C GLY A 79 12.46 11.10 10.19
N PHE A 80 11.57 10.16 9.87
CA PHE A 80 11.78 9.22 8.78
C PHE A 80 11.46 9.87 7.43
N LYS A 81 12.01 9.30 6.35
CA LYS A 81 11.69 9.69 4.98
C LYS A 81 10.79 8.64 4.35
N SER A 82 9.77 9.07 3.62
CA SER A 82 8.93 8.20 2.79
C SER A 82 9.17 8.47 1.31
N GLU A 83 9.21 7.39 0.52
CA GLU A 83 9.33 7.44 -0.93
C GLU A 83 8.31 6.48 -1.55
N VAL A 84 7.66 6.91 -2.62
CA VAL A 84 6.76 6.07 -3.41
C VAL A 84 7.39 5.83 -4.78
N LYS A 85 7.46 4.57 -5.20
CA LYS A 85 7.90 4.14 -6.54
C LYS A 85 6.91 3.12 -7.08
N GLY A 86 6.08 3.55 -8.04
CA GLY A 86 4.96 2.75 -8.55
C GLY A 86 4.06 2.30 -7.39
N LYS A 87 3.97 0.97 -7.20
CA LYS A 87 3.15 0.33 -6.17
C LYS A 87 3.79 0.25 -4.79
N VAL A 88 5.01 0.76 -4.61
CA VAL A 88 5.80 0.53 -3.40
C VAL A 88 6.00 1.83 -2.62
N LEU A 89 5.53 1.85 -1.38
CA LEU A 89 5.84 2.88 -0.39
C LEU A 89 6.98 2.37 0.51
N THR A 90 8.11 3.07 0.48
CA THR A 90 9.29 2.78 1.29
C THR A 90 9.44 3.83 2.38
N VAL A 91 9.69 3.39 3.61
CA VAL A 91 10.02 4.25 4.76
C VAL A 91 11.47 3.97 5.17
N THR A 92 12.30 5.01 5.18
CA THR A 92 13.69 4.94 5.65
C THR A 92 13.81 5.67 6.98
N LEU A 93 14.17 4.94 8.02
CA LEU A 93 14.30 5.45 9.38
C LEU A 93 15.72 6.01 9.60
N PRO A 94 15.87 7.12 10.36
CA PRO A 94 17.19 7.70 10.65
C PRO A 94 18.04 6.83 11.59
N ARG A 95 17.39 5.92 12.32
CA ARG A 95 17.99 4.94 13.22
C ARG A 95 17.09 3.72 13.30
N ALA A 96 17.64 2.59 13.73
CA ALA A 96 16.84 1.40 13.95
C ALA A 96 15.75 1.65 15.00
N LEU A 97 14.59 1.02 14.82
CA LEU A 97 13.53 1.05 15.82
C LEU A 97 14.02 0.41 17.13
N PRO A 98 13.81 1.08 18.29
CA PRO A 98 13.94 0.44 19.58
C PRO A 98 13.09 -0.82 19.70
N ALA A 99 13.43 -1.70 20.64
CA ALA A 99 12.60 -2.86 20.94
C ALA A 99 11.22 -2.40 21.45
N GLY A 100 10.16 -2.95 20.86
CA GLY A 100 8.79 -2.54 21.18
C GLY A 100 7.76 -2.96 20.14
N THR A 101 6.50 -2.73 20.46
CA THR A 101 5.38 -2.90 19.53
C THR A 101 5.08 -1.58 18.86
N TYR A 102 4.81 -1.65 17.56
CA TYR A 102 4.55 -0.52 16.70
C TYR A 102 3.23 -0.72 15.98
N ASP A 103 2.45 0.36 15.94
CA ASP A 103 1.29 0.51 15.09
C ASP A 103 1.69 1.36 13.88
N LEU A 104 1.47 0.81 12.69
CA LEU A 104 1.65 1.52 11.42
C LEU A 104 0.27 1.75 10.80
N THR A 105 -0.10 3.02 10.66
CA THR A 105 -1.26 3.44 9.88
C THR A 105 -0.75 3.95 8.54
N TRP A 106 -1.37 3.53 7.45
CA TRP A 106 -1.04 3.98 6.10
C TRP A 106 -2.26 4.62 5.44
N HIS A 107 -1.98 5.50 4.50
CA HIS A 107 -2.95 5.99 3.54
C HIS A 107 -2.37 5.95 2.14
N ALA A 108 -3.20 5.59 1.17
CA ALA A 108 -2.79 5.41 -0.21
C ALA A 108 -3.85 6.02 -1.14
N VAL A 109 -3.39 6.71 -2.17
CA VAL A 109 -4.22 7.24 -3.26
C VAL A 109 -3.64 6.71 -4.57
N ALA A 110 -4.50 6.15 -5.42
CA ALA A 110 -4.14 5.69 -6.76
C ALA A 110 -4.68 6.65 -7.83
N GLY A 111 -4.69 6.21 -9.10
CA GLY A 111 -5.12 7.04 -10.23
C GLY A 111 -6.58 7.52 -10.16
N ASP A 112 -7.42 6.90 -9.32
CA ASP A 112 -8.82 7.26 -9.12
C ASP A 112 -9.05 8.38 -8.10
N GLN A 113 -7.97 8.88 -7.49
CA GLN A 113 -7.96 9.98 -6.52
C GLN A 113 -8.72 9.71 -5.21
N HIS A 114 -9.13 8.47 -4.93
CA HIS A 114 -9.72 8.11 -3.65
C HIS A 114 -8.65 7.71 -2.64
N ARG A 115 -8.74 8.30 -1.44
CA ARG A 115 -7.88 7.94 -0.31
C ARG A 115 -8.43 6.72 0.39
N ILE A 116 -7.61 5.68 0.46
CA ILE A 116 -7.85 4.47 1.25
C ILE A 116 -6.87 4.46 2.42
N GLU A 117 -7.33 4.01 3.57
CA GLU A 117 -6.52 3.88 4.78
C GLU A 117 -6.51 2.44 5.28
N GLY A 118 -5.46 2.09 6.02
CA GLY A 118 -5.40 0.84 6.74
C GLY A 118 -4.34 0.89 7.83
N LYS A 119 -4.33 -0.15 8.66
CA LYS A 119 -3.45 -0.23 9.83
C LYS A 119 -2.99 -1.67 10.03
N TYR A 120 -1.76 -1.83 10.49
CA TYR A 120 -1.28 -3.09 11.07
C TYR A 120 -0.26 -2.82 12.18
N SER A 121 0.02 -3.86 12.98
CA SER A 121 1.01 -3.79 14.04
C SER A 121 2.16 -4.78 13.78
N PHE A 122 3.35 -4.48 14.29
CA PHE A 122 4.49 -5.39 14.30
C PHE A 122 5.38 -5.14 15.53
N THR A 123 6.30 -6.05 15.81
CA THR A 123 7.25 -5.91 16.92
C THR A 123 8.67 -5.75 16.39
N ALA A 124 9.40 -4.74 16.86
CA ALA A 124 10.84 -4.70 16.72
C ALA A 124 11.51 -5.34 17.95
N ARG A 125 12.55 -6.13 17.73
CA ARG A 125 13.37 -6.78 18.77
C ARG A 125 14.83 -6.39 18.61
#